data_AF-D8TYY5-F1
#
_entry.id   AF-D8TYY5-F1
#
_cell.length_a   1.000
_cell.length_b   1.000
_cell.length_c   1.000
_cell.angle_alpha   90.00
_cell.angle_beta   90.00
_cell.angle_gamma   90.00
#
_symmetry.space_group_name_H-M   'P 1'
#
loop_
_entity.id
_entity.type
_entity.pdbx_description
1 polymer ?
#
loop_
_entity_poly.entity_id
_entity_poly.type
_entity_poly.pdbx_seq_one_letter_code
_entity_poly.pdbx_strand_id
1 'polypeptide(L)'
;MAKVAAAVPGAAAAAASVSSMPLSASLSSAPSVSAITAAAAAASLPYNSPAGRELRQLQNRLEKATVKANEAFSIRKTYEQVIEKLRQEEPLLESRIRALEEQKTTKVAALQTATLSSREVQAAKEVAKTTLTALEEEVTANRARRARVLAEMREKESSRGELEDITARDLIVRLCRTAGAKRVSELVARLLAQQESYANLVEMRSQATAQRLALVQELEVLRKHRDDLQGSGRMTTQNQMDAAQEELQDALSRADAAGEALECLLRSHADVRSGLEHLVALVSPLPLPPGGQPAVPLEEETMGDVLAQIEQRLVGAYKVIAALPKAVDMLESMYASLRQ
;
A
#
# COMPACT_ATOMS: atom_id res chain seq x y z
N MET A 1 -15.85 6.39 -41.45
CA MET A 1 -14.74 5.59 -42.04
C MET A 1 -13.71 5.42 -40.93
N ALA A 2 -13.26 4.26 -40.47
CA ALA A 2 -13.38 2.89 -40.94
C ALA A 2 -13.63 1.96 -39.73
N LYS A 3 -14.26 0.84 -40.04
CA LYS A 3 -14.71 -0.26 -39.18
C LYS A 3 -13.61 -1.32 -39.21
N VAL A 4 -13.08 -1.75 -38.07
CA VAL A 4 -12.32 -3.01 -37.99
C VAL A 4 -12.83 -3.78 -36.78
N ALA A 5 -13.78 -4.67 -37.08
CA ALA A 5 -14.13 -5.81 -36.26
C ALA A 5 -13.09 -6.91 -36.51
N ALA A 6 -12.59 -7.50 -35.43
CA ALA A 6 -11.86 -8.76 -35.49
C ALA A 6 -12.60 -9.76 -34.60
N ALA A 7 -13.30 -10.67 -35.25
CA ALA A 7 -13.94 -11.85 -34.69
C ALA A 7 -13.23 -13.08 -35.27
N VAL A 8 -12.74 -13.98 -34.42
CA VAL A 8 -12.40 -15.37 -34.77
C VAL A 8 -12.38 -16.21 -33.46
N PRO A 9 -12.52 -17.56 -33.49
CA PRO A 9 -13.66 -18.23 -32.88
C PRO A 9 -13.28 -19.47 -32.03
N GLY A 10 -14.27 -20.12 -31.44
CA GLY A 10 -14.36 -21.59 -31.44
C GLY A 10 -13.53 -22.39 -30.42
N ALA A 11 -14.17 -22.75 -29.31
CA ALA A 11 -13.99 -24.06 -28.66
C ALA A 11 -15.35 -24.42 -28.02
N ALA A 12 -16.24 -25.11 -28.75
CA ALA A 12 -16.35 -26.58 -28.73
C ALA A 12 -16.38 -27.11 -27.29
N ALA A 13 -17.55 -27.12 -26.66
CA ALA A 13 -18.42 -28.31 -26.61
C ALA A 13 -17.78 -29.50 -25.87
N ALA A 14 -18.00 -29.56 -24.56
CA ALA A 14 -18.03 -30.80 -23.79
C ALA A 14 -18.94 -30.61 -22.56
N ALA A 15 -20.25 -30.49 -22.83
CA ALA A 15 -21.26 -30.73 -21.81
C ALA A 15 -21.24 -32.23 -21.47
N ALA A 16 -20.40 -32.63 -20.53
CA ALA A 16 -20.44 -33.96 -19.95
C ALA A 16 -21.62 -34.03 -18.99
N SER A 17 -22.68 -34.66 -19.48
CA SER A 17 -23.84 -35.11 -18.72
C SER A 17 -23.40 -35.93 -17.50
N VAL A 18 -23.29 -35.29 -16.33
CA VAL A 18 -23.12 -36.02 -15.07
C VAL A 18 -24.50 -36.56 -14.69
N SER A 19 -24.74 -37.78 -15.14
CA SER A 19 -25.80 -38.67 -14.68
C SER A 19 -25.89 -38.66 -13.15
N SER A 20 -26.97 -38.07 -12.64
CA SER A 20 -27.48 -38.26 -11.29
C SER A 20 -27.72 -39.76 -11.04
N MET A 21 -26.80 -40.43 -10.36
CA MET A 21 -27.08 -41.74 -9.77
C MET A 21 -27.51 -41.53 -8.30
N PRO A 22 -28.72 -41.95 -7.91
CA PRO A 22 -29.10 -41.98 -6.51
C PRO A 22 -28.50 -43.24 -5.89
N LEU A 23 -27.40 -43.11 -5.14
CA LEU A 23 -26.94 -44.18 -4.25
C LEU A 23 -27.53 -43.99 -2.85
N SER A 24 -28.85 -44.08 -2.77
CA SER A 24 -29.55 -44.47 -1.54
C SER A 24 -29.79 -45.97 -1.60
N ALA A 25 -28.72 -46.75 -1.49
CA ALA A 25 -28.83 -48.16 -1.14
C ALA A 25 -28.89 -48.24 0.38
N SER A 26 -30.11 -48.20 0.91
CA SER A 26 -30.41 -48.63 2.28
C SER A 26 -29.88 -50.05 2.48
N LEU A 27 -28.71 -50.17 3.11
CA LEU A 27 -28.21 -51.42 3.68
C LEU A 27 -29.01 -51.74 4.94
N SER A 28 -30.29 -52.09 4.76
CA SER A 28 -31.09 -52.80 5.76
C SER A 28 -31.48 -54.17 5.21
N SER A 29 -30.48 -54.95 4.81
CA SER A 29 -30.63 -56.38 4.57
C SER A 29 -30.10 -57.10 5.79
N ALA A 30 -30.99 -57.37 6.75
CA ALA A 30 -30.69 -58.28 7.84
C ALA A 30 -30.17 -59.61 7.26
N PRO A 31 -29.04 -60.15 7.75
CA PRO A 31 -28.51 -61.40 7.23
C PRO A 31 -29.54 -62.51 7.46
N SER A 32 -29.96 -63.18 6.37
CA SER A 32 -30.85 -64.35 6.46
C SER A 32 -30.26 -65.38 7.44
N VAL A 33 -31.12 -65.98 8.26
CA VAL A 33 -30.72 -66.94 9.31
C VAL A 33 -29.82 -68.06 8.74
N SER A 34 -30.01 -68.43 7.46
CA SER A 34 -29.18 -69.42 6.76
C SER A 34 -27.73 -68.97 6.50
N ALA A 35 -27.47 -67.67 6.33
CA ALA A 35 -26.12 -67.12 6.16
C ALA A 35 -25.39 -67.01 7.50
N ILE A 36 -26.12 -66.74 8.58
CA ILE A 36 -25.58 -66.70 9.95
C ILE A 36 -25.18 -68.13 10.39
N THR A 37 -26.00 -69.15 10.06
CA THR A 37 -25.68 -70.55 10.37
C THR A 37 -24.54 -71.11 9.53
N ALA A 38 -24.39 -70.68 8.27
CA ALA A 38 -23.26 -71.06 7.43
C ALA A 38 -21.94 -70.42 7.89
N ALA A 39 -21.97 -69.15 8.33
CA ALA A 39 -20.82 -68.49 8.93
C ALA A 39 -20.41 -69.14 10.28
N ALA A 40 -21.37 -69.57 11.09
CA ALA A 40 -21.12 -70.30 12.34
C ALA A 40 -20.54 -71.71 12.10
N ALA A 41 -20.96 -72.41 11.03
CA ALA A 41 -20.39 -73.71 10.64
C ALA A 41 -18.97 -73.59 10.04
N ALA A 42 -18.64 -72.46 9.40
CA ALA A 42 -17.28 -72.19 8.94
C ALA A 42 -16.32 -71.84 10.10
N ALA A 43 -16.84 -71.32 11.22
CA ALA A 43 -16.07 -70.99 12.42
C ALA A 43 -15.63 -72.22 13.24
N SER A 44 -16.21 -73.40 12.99
CA SER A 44 -15.89 -74.66 13.70
C SER A 44 -14.93 -75.59 12.92
N LEU A 45 -14.40 -75.15 11.78
CA LEU A 45 -13.41 -75.93 11.03
C LEU A 45 -12.03 -75.87 11.73
N PRO A 46 -11.35 -77.02 11.92
CA PRO A 46 -10.09 -77.07 12.63
C PRO A 46 -9.06 -76.14 11.95
N TYR A 47 -8.36 -75.36 12.79
CA TYR A 47 -7.41 -74.29 12.45
C TYR A 47 -6.38 -74.64 11.34
N ASN A 48 -6.17 -75.93 11.08
CA ASN A 48 -5.17 -76.48 10.17
C ASN A 48 -5.73 -77.19 8.91
N SER A 49 -7.03 -77.14 8.65
CA SER A 49 -7.61 -77.65 7.41
C SER A 49 -7.25 -76.75 6.21
N PRO A 50 -6.96 -77.30 5.01
CA PRO A 50 -6.66 -76.51 3.81
C PRO A 50 -7.72 -75.44 3.51
N ALA A 51 -9.00 -75.77 3.67
CA ALA A 51 -10.12 -74.82 3.50
C ALA A 51 -10.10 -73.66 4.52
N GLY A 52 -9.65 -73.92 5.76
CA GLY A 52 -9.53 -72.90 6.80
C GLY A 52 -8.38 -71.91 6.53
N ARG A 53 -7.30 -72.37 5.88
CA ARG A 53 -6.19 -71.50 5.45
C ARG A 53 -6.60 -70.59 4.29
N GLU A 54 -7.32 -71.13 3.31
CA GLU A 54 -7.87 -70.36 2.19
C GLU A 54 -8.85 -69.28 2.68
N LEU A 55 -9.72 -69.63 3.63
CA LEU A 55 -10.67 -68.68 4.22
C LEU A 55 -9.95 -67.51 4.91
N ARG A 56 -8.85 -67.76 5.64
CA ARG A 56 -8.01 -66.68 6.22
C ARG A 56 -7.30 -65.85 5.17
N GLN A 57 -6.78 -66.46 4.10
CA GLN A 57 -6.13 -65.71 3.03
C GLN A 57 -7.11 -64.78 2.32
N LEU A 58 -8.32 -65.26 2.05
CA LEU A 58 -9.40 -64.45 1.48
C LEU A 58 -9.84 -63.35 2.45
N GLN A 59 -9.96 -63.65 3.74
CA GLN A 59 -10.29 -62.66 4.76
C GLN A 59 -9.21 -61.57 4.89
N ASN A 60 -7.93 -61.94 4.97
CA ASN A 60 -6.81 -61.01 4.99
C ASN A 60 -6.75 -60.15 3.71
N ARG A 61 -7.11 -60.71 2.56
CA ARG A 61 -7.16 -59.97 1.29
C ARG A 61 -8.33 -58.99 1.27
N LEU A 62 -9.47 -59.37 1.81
CA LEU A 62 -10.63 -58.50 1.99
C LEU A 62 -10.30 -57.34 2.93
N GLU A 63 -9.73 -57.62 4.11
CA GLU A 63 -9.32 -56.60 5.08
C GLU A 63 -8.29 -55.62 4.49
N LYS A 64 -7.33 -56.11 3.71
CA LYS A 64 -6.39 -55.25 2.98
C LYS A 64 -7.10 -54.39 1.92
N ALA A 65 -8.08 -54.93 1.22
CA ALA A 65 -8.84 -54.18 0.22
C ALA A 65 -9.73 -53.11 0.88
N THR A 66 -10.34 -53.39 2.02
CA THR A 66 -11.16 -52.41 2.75
C THR A 66 -10.32 -51.29 3.35
N VAL A 67 -9.15 -51.59 3.94
CA VAL A 67 -8.22 -50.55 4.43
C VAL A 67 -7.79 -49.63 3.28
N LYS A 68 -7.40 -50.20 2.13
CA LYS A 68 -7.02 -49.40 0.95
C LYS A 68 -8.18 -48.56 0.40
N ALA A 69 -9.41 -49.09 0.42
CA ALA A 69 -10.59 -48.34 -0.02
C ALA A 69 -10.89 -47.17 0.93
N ASN A 70 -10.74 -47.37 2.24
CA ASN A 70 -10.93 -46.32 3.25
C ASN A 70 -9.85 -45.23 3.14
N GLU A 71 -8.60 -45.61 2.88
CA GLU A 71 -7.49 -44.70 2.63
C GLU A 71 -7.70 -43.91 1.32
N ALA A 72 -8.08 -44.58 0.23
CA ALA A 72 -8.42 -43.90 -1.01
C ALA A 72 -9.61 -42.92 -0.83
N PHE A 73 -10.58 -43.27 0.01
CA PHE A 73 -11.70 -42.39 0.34
C PHE A 73 -11.27 -41.16 1.15
N SER A 74 -10.40 -41.34 2.16
CA SER A 74 -9.90 -40.20 2.96
C SER A 74 -9.04 -39.26 2.12
N ILE A 75 -8.15 -39.82 1.28
CA ILE A 75 -7.33 -39.05 0.33
C ILE A 75 -8.21 -38.30 -0.68
N ARG A 76 -9.25 -38.94 -1.24
CA ARG A 76 -10.17 -38.26 -2.16
C ARG A 76 -10.86 -37.08 -1.46
N LYS A 77 -11.32 -37.27 -0.22
CA LYS A 77 -11.98 -36.22 0.56
C LYS A 77 -11.06 -35.04 0.84
N THR A 78 -9.77 -35.27 1.12
CA THR A 78 -8.82 -34.16 1.30
C THR A 78 -8.58 -33.40 -0.01
N TYR A 79 -8.46 -34.10 -1.15
CA TYR A 79 -8.36 -33.44 -2.46
C TYR A 79 -9.62 -32.65 -2.82
N GLU A 80 -10.81 -33.18 -2.53
CA GLU A 80 -12.09 -32.47 -2.72
C GLU A 80 -12.08 -31.15 -1.92
N GLN A 81 -11.64 -31.17 -0.66
CA GLN A 81 -11.51 -29.96 0.17
C GLN A 81 -10.49 -28.96 -0.40
N VAL A 82 -9.35 -29.45 -0.91
CA VAL A 82 -8.34 -28.58 -1.53
C VAL A 82 -8.90 -27.91 -2.78
N ILE A 83 -9.61 -28.65 -3.64
CA ILE A 83 -10.24 -28.11 -4.84
C ILE A 83 -11.31 -27.07 -4.49
N GLU A 84 -12.12 -27.31 -3.45
CA GLU A 84 -13.11 -26.33 -2.98
C GLU A 84 -12.45 -25.03 -2.51
N LYS A 85 -11.35 -25.12 -1.74
CA LYS A 85 -10.60 -23.93 -1.32
C LYS A 85 -10.02 -23.18 -2.52
N LEU A 86 -9.41 -23.89 -3.47
CA LEU A 86 -8.86 -23.27 -4.69
C LEU A 86 -9.95 -22.56 -5.51
N ARG A 87 -11.14 -23.17 -5.64
CA ARG A 87 -12.28 -22.54 -6.31
C ARG A 87 -12.80 -21.30 -5.59
N GLN A 88 -12.65 -21.21 -4.28
CA GLN A 88 -13.01 -20.01 -3.50
C GLN A 88 -11.94 -18.92 -3.61
N GLU A 89 -10.67 -19.29 -3.68
CA GLU A 89 -9.54 -18.36 -3.77
C GLU A 89 -9.39 -17.74 -5.17
N GLU A 90 -9.64 -18.50 -6.24
CA GLU A 90 -9.54 -18.04 -7.63
C GLU A 90 -10.28 -16.71 -7.91
N PRO A 91 -11.57 -16.54 -7.59
CA PRO A 91 -12.27 -15.26 -7.83
C PRO A 91 -11.75 -14.12 -6.96
N LEU A 92 -11.25 -14.41 -5.76
CA LEU A 92 -10.64 -13.40 -4.88
C LEU A 92 -9.34 -12.88 -5.50
N LEU A 93 -8.50 -13.76 -6.02
CA LEU A 93 -7.27 -13.39 -6.73
C LEU A 93 -7.58 -12.61 -8.00
N GLU A 94 -8.55 -13.04 -8.79
CA GLU A 94 -8.97 -12.29 -9.98
C GLU A 94 -9.47 -10.89 -9.64
N SER A 95 -10.30 -10.74 -8.60
CA SER A 95 -10.78 -9.42 -8.17
C SER A 95 -9.63 -8.52 -7.71
N ARG A 96 -8.62 -9.08 -7.02
CA ARG A 96 -7.43 -8.36 -6.59
C ARG A 96 -6.57 -7.92 -7.77
N ILE A 97 -6.41 -8.79 -8.78
CA ILE A 97 -5.69 -8.46 -10.02
C ILE A 97 -6.41 -7.32 -10.74
N ARG A 98 -7.73 -7.41 -10.95
CA ARG A 98 -8.51 -6.35 -11.61
C ARG A 98 -8.37 -5.01 -10.89
N ALA A 99 -8.46 -5.00 -9.56
CA ALA A 99 -8.28 -3.77 -8.78
C ALA A 99 -6.87 -3.16 -8.94
N LEU A 100 -5.83 -3.99 -8.99
CA LEU A 100 -4.46 -3.53 -9.24
C LEU A 100 -4.27 -2.99 -10.67
N GLU A 101 -4.91 -3.62 -11.65
CA GLU A 101 -4.91 -3.16 -13.04
C GLU A 101 -5.62 -1.82 -13.20
N GLU A 102 -6.78 -1.62 -12.56
CA GLU A 102 -7.48 -0.33 -12.51
C GLU A 102 -6.65 0.75 -11.80
N GLN A 103 -5.97 0.40 -10.71
CA GLN A 103 -5.07 1.32 -10.03
C GLN A 103 -3.87 1.70 -10.91
N LYS A 104 -3.35 0.76 -11.70
CA LYS A 104 -2.27 1.01 -12.64
C LYS A 104 -2.72 1.95 -13.76
N THR A 105 -3.89 1.73 -14.35
CA THR A 105 -4.40 2.58 -15.45
C THR A 105 -4.69 3.99 -14.98
N THR A 106 -5.32 4.15 -13.81
CA THR A 106 -5.57 5.47 -13.19
C THR A 106 -4.26 6.21 -12.88
N LYS A 107 -3.26 5.53 -12.30
CA LYS A 107 -1.94 6.14 -12.06
C LYS A 107 -1.23 6.54 -13.35
N VAL A 108 -1.30 5.71 -14.40
CA VAL A 108 -0.73 6.06 -15.72
C VAL A 108 -1.41 7.29 -16.30
N ALA A 109 -2.74 7.39 -16.23
CA ALA A 109 -3.47 8.58 -16.69
C ALA A 109 -3.08 9.84 -15.90
N ALA A 110 -2.98 9.75 -14.56
CA ALA A 110 -2.57 10.87 -13.71
C ALA A 110 -1.12 11.31 -13.98
N LEU A 111 -0.20 10.38 -14.24
CA LEU A 111 1.15 10.70 -14.66
C LEU A 111 1.17 11.41 -16.01
N GLN A 112 0.39 10.94 -16.99
CA GLN A 112 0.29 11.59 -18.30
C GLN A 112 -0.23 13.02 -18.17
N THR A 113 -1.29 13.28 -17.41
CA THR A 113 -1.81 14.64 -17.20
C THR A 113 -0.79 15.52 -16.49
N ALA A 114 -0.10 15.01 -15.46
CA ALA A 114 0.97 15.75 -14.77
C ALA A 114 2.17 16.08 -15.70
N THR A 115 2.53 15.18 -16.63
CA THR A 115 3.59 15.47 -17.59
C THR A 115 3.18 16.54 -18.60
N LEU A 116 1.92 16.55 -19.03
CA LEU A 116 1.39 17.59 -19.92
C LEU A 116 1.37 18.95 -19.20
N SER A 117 0.86 19.01 -17.97
CA SER A 117 0.83 20.24 -17.19
C SER A 117 2.24 20.75 -16.86
N SER A 118 3.19 19.85 -16.56
CA SER A 118 4.60 20.22 -16.37
C SER A 118 5.22 20.84 -17.63
N ARG A 119 4.91 20.29 -18.81
CA ARG A 119 5.34 20.87 -20.09
C ARG A 119 4.72 22.25 -20.33
N GLU A 120 3.44 22.42 -20.03
CA GLU A 120 2.75 23.71 -20.14
C GLU A 120 3.33 24.76 -19.19
N VAL A 121 3.59 24.38 -17.93
CA VAL A 121 4.23 25.25 -16.93
C VAL A 121 5.63 25.64 -17.38
N GLN A 122 6.41 24.70 -17.91
CA GLN A 122 7.75 24.99 -18.41
C GLN A 122 7.71 25.91 -19.64
N ALA A 123 6.79 25.68 -20.58
CA ALA A 123 6.59 26.57 -21.72
C ALA A 123 6.19 27.99 -21.28
N ALA A 124 5.24 28.11 -20.35
CA ALA A 124 4.84 29.41 -19.78
C ALA A 124 6.00 30.12 -19.07
N LYS A 125 6.84 29.36 -18.36
CA LYS A 125 8.06 29.89 -17.72
C LYS A 125 9.06 30.42 -18.74
N GLU A 126 9.30 29.71 -19.84
CA GLU A 126 10.20 30.19 -20.90
C GLU A 126 9.65 31.44 -21.59
N VAL A 127 8.34 31.49 -21.87
CA VAL A 127 7.70 32.70 -22.38
C VAL A 127 7.88 33.87 -21.41
N ALA A 128 7.56 33.69 -20.12
CA ALA A 128 7.73 34.73 -19.11
C ALA A 128 9.17 35.24 -19.04
N LYS A 129 10.17 34.34 -19.05
CA LYS A 129 11.59 34.73 -19.08
C LYS A 129 11.92 35.57 -20.32
N THR A 130 11.51 35.13 -21.51
CA THR A 130 11.79 35.89 -22.75
C THR A 130 11.13 37.27 -22.76
N THR A 131 9.92 37.39 -22.20
CA THR A 131 9.25 38.69 -22.07
C THR A 131 9.94 39.59 -21.06
N LEU A 132 10.45 39.04 -19.95
CA LEU A 132 11.21 39.79 -18.96
C LEU A 132 12.52 40.32 -19.55
N THR A 133 13.28 39.48 -20.25
CA THR A 133 14.54 39.92 -20.90
C THR A 133 14.28 41.02 -21.93
N ALA A 134 13.23 40.89 -22.73
CA ALA A 134 12.85 41.91 -23.71
C ALA A 134 12.47 43.24 -23.05
N LEU A 135 11.72 43.21 -21.94
CA LEU A 135 11.35 44.41 -21.17
C LEU A 135 12.57 45.04 -20.48
N GLU A 136 13.50 44.25 -19.97
CA GLU A 136 14.75 44.73 -19.39
C GLU A 136 15.61 45.45 -20.45
N GLU A 137 15.74 44.88 -21.65
CA GLU A 137 16.38 45.52 -22.79
C GLU A 137 15.68 46.83 -23.19
N GLU A 138 14.34 46.86 -23.21
CA GLU A 138 13.59 48.07 -23.51
C GLU A 138 13.80 49.16 -22.44
N VAL A 139 13.80 48.80 -21.15
CA VAL A 139 14.03 49.73 -20.04
C VAL A 139 15.45 50.30 -20.09
N THR A 140 16.45 49.46 -20.34
CA THR A 140 17.85 49.91 -20.45
C THR A 140 18.04 50.82 -21.66
N ALA A 141 17.45 50.49 -22.82
CA ALA A 141 17.45 51.34 -23.99
C ALA A 141 16.74 52.69 -23.74
N ASN A 142 15.59 52.70 -23.07
CA ASN A 142 14.87 53.91 -22.71
C ASN A 142 15.64 54.79 -21.71
N ARG A 143 16.32 54.18 -20.72
CA ARG A 143 17.22 54.90 -19.80
C ARG A 143 18.38 55.54 -20.57
N ALA A 144 19.01 54.81 -21.49
CA ALA A 144 20.08 55.34 -22.33
C ALA A 144 19.61 56.50 -23.21
N ARG A 145 18.42 56.40 -23.83
CA ARG A 145 17.81 57.49 -24.61
C ARG A 145 17.56 58.72 -23.75
N ARG A 146 16.96 58.58 -22.57
CA ARG A 146 16.72 59.69 -21.64
C ARG A 146 18.02 60.34 -21.17
N ALA A 147 19.05 59.55 -20.89
CA ALA A 147 20.37 60.07 -20.50
C ALA A 147 21.01 60.93 -21.60
N ARG A 148 20.91 60.50 -22.87
CA ARG A 148 21.37 61.28 -24.04
C ARG A 148 20.63 62.61 -24.15
N VAL A 149 19.30 62.59 -24.09
CA VAL A 149 18.49 63.82 -24.16
C VAL A 149 18.82 64.78 -23.01
N LEU A 150 18.97 64.28 -21.78
CA LEU A 150 19.35 65.13 -20.65
C LEU A 150 20.77 65.70 -20.77
N ALA A 151 21.71 64.94 -21.34
CA ALA A 151 23.06 65.45 -21.60
C ALA A 151 23.04 66.60 -22.62
N GLU A 152 22.33 66.42 -23.74
CA GLU A 152 22.15 67.46 -24.76
C GLU A 152 21.48 68.72 -24.19
N MET A 153 20.49 68.56 -23.30
CA MET A 153 19.81 69.70 -22.67
C MET A 153 20.72 70.43 -21.67
N ARG A 154 21.52 69.71 -20.88
CA ARG A 154 22.49 70.33 -19.96
C ARG A 154 23.58 71.10 -20.69
N GLU A 155 24.03 70.61 -21.84
CA GLU A 155 24.98 71.32 -22.69
C GLU A 155 24.39 72.63 -23.22
N LYS A 156 23.12 72.60 -23.65
CA LYS A 156 22.36 73.80 -24.05
C LYS A 156 22.06 74.77 -22.90
N GLU A 157 21.90 74.27 -21.68
CA GLU A 157 21.68 75.09 -20.48
C GLU A 157 22.98 75.70 -19.95
N SER A 158 24.10 74.96 -19.97
CA SER A 158 25.42 75.49 -19.60
C SER A 158 25.82 76.66 -20.50
N SER A 159 25.50 76.57 -21.79
CA SER A 159 25.72 77.67 -22.75
C SER A 159 24.74 78.84 -22.58
N ARG A 160 23.67 78.68 -21.80
CA ARG A 160 22.71 79.75 -21.44
C ARG A 160 22.96 80.38 -20.07
N GLY A 161 23.46 79.60 -19.10
CA GLY A 161 23.63 80.00 -17.69
C GLY A 161 24.75 81.01 -17.44
N GLU A 162 25.59 81.30 -18.44
CA GLU A 162 26.57 82.39 -18.37
C GLU A 162 25.91 83.79 -18.45
N LEU A 163 24.59 83.87 -18.67
CA LEU A 163 23.84 85.12 -18.72
C LEU A 163 22.80 85.22 -17.57
N GLU A 164 23.09 86.12 -16.64
CA GLU A 164 22.15 87.06 -15.99
C GLU A 164 21.66 86.76 -14.55
N ASP A 165 22.08 87.62 -13.60
CA ASP A 165 21.31 88.02 -12.42
C ASP A 165 20.27 89.08 -12.84
N ILE A 166 18.99 88.84 -12.55
CA ILE A 166 17.86 89.53 -13.18
C ILE A 166 17.07 90.31 -12.12
N THR A 167 16.93 91.63 -12.30
CA THR A 167 16.13 92.46 -11.39
C THR A 167 14.63 92.27 -11.60
N ALA A 168 13.79 92.59 -10.61
CA ALA A 168 12.33 92.39 -10.68
C ALA A 168 11.66 93.07 -11.90
N ARG A 169 12.23 94.19 -12.38
CA ARG A 169 11.79 94.87 -13.61
C ARG A 169 12.09 94.03 -14.85
N ASP A 170 13.24 93.38 -14.89
CA ASP A 170 13.63 92.50 -15.99
C ASP A 170 12.79 91.22 -16.00
N LEU A 171 12.36 90.75 -14.83
CA LEU A 171 11.40 89.65 -14.67
C LEU A 171 10.04 89.98 -15.29
N ILE A 172 9.49 91.16 -15.02
CA ILE A 172 8.22 91.61 -15.61
C ILE A 172 8.35 91.76 -17.13
N VAL A 173 9.47 92.32 -17.61
CA VAL A 173 9.72 92.47 -19.04
C VAL A 173 9.93 91.10 -19.71
N ARG A 174 10.62 90.15 -19.06
CA ARG A 174 10.75 88.76 -19.55
C ARG A 174 9.41 88.06 -19.59
N LEU A 175 8.60 88.16 -18.55
CA LEU A 175 7.26 87.57 -18.50
C LEU A 175 6.37 88.12 -19.62
N CYS A 176 6.43 89.41 -19.90
CA CYS A 176 5.76 89.99 -21.06
C CYS A 176 6.29 89.39 -22.37
N ARG A 177 7.61 89.23 -22.52
CA ARG A 177 8.21 88.61 -23.73
C ARG A 177 7.86 87.13 -23.89
N THR A 178 7.93 86.32 -22.83
CA THR A 178 7.67 84.87 -22.88
C THR A 178 6.20 84.57 -23.10
N ALA A 179 5.30 85.35 -22.50
CA ALA A 179 3.87 85.28 -22.77
C ALA A 179 3.46 85.94 -24.10
N GLY A 180 4.41 86.55 -24.82
CA GLY A 180 4.18 87.23 -26.10
C GLY A 180 3.28 88.47 -26.00
N ALA A 181 3.20 89.10 -24.84
CA ALA A 181 2.40 90.29 -24.57
C ALA A 181 3.26 91.56 -24.64
N LYS A 182 2.78 92.60 -25.33
CA LYS A 182 3.54 93.85 -25.51
C LYS A 182 3.37 94.82 -24.35
N ARG A 183 2.31 94.65 -23.56
CA ARG A 183 1.98 95.48 -22.39
C ARG A 183 1.50 94.59 -21.24
N VAL A 184 1.68 95.07 -20.02
CA VAL A 184 1.29 94.34 -18.80
C VAL A 184 -0.22 94.04 -18.79
N SER A 185 -1.07 94.91 -19.33
CA SER A 185 -2.52 94.67 -19.43
C SER A 185 -2.88 93.49 -20.33
N GLU A 186 -2.15 93.31 -21.44
CA GLU A 186 -2.31 92.16 -22.34
C GLU A 186 -1.80 90.86 -21.69
N LEU A 187 -0.70 90.96 -20.93
CA LEU A 187 -0.19 89.84 -20.12
C LEU A 187 -1.25 89.39 -19.11
N VAL A 188 -1.84 90.34 -18.37
CA VAL A 188 -2.91 90.05 -17.40
C VAL A 188 -4.12 89.41 -18.08
N ALA A 189 -4.56 89.91 -19.25
CA ALA A 189 -5.69 89.33 -19.97
C ALA A 189 -5.43 87.88 -20.43
N ARG A 190 -4.22 87.57 -20.90
CA ARG A 190 -3.84 86.20 -21.30
C ARG A 190 -3.70 85.27 -20.09
N LEU A 191 -3.17 85.76 -18.97
CA LEU A 191 -3.10 85.00 -17.73
C LEU A 191 -4.50 84.65 -17.20
N LEU A 192 -5.46 85.57 -17.31
CA LEU A 192 -6.86 85.31 -16.97
C LEU A 192 -7.49 84.26 -17.90
N ALA A 193 -7.27 84.33 -19.21
CA ALA A 193 -7.74 83.30 -20.15
C ALA A 193 -7.07 81.92 -19.89
N GLN A 194 -5.82 81.90 -19.45
CA GLN A 194 -5.11 80.67 -19.07
C GLN A 194 -5.57 80.09 -17.73
N GLN A 195 -6.23 80.86 -16.84
CA GLN A 195 -6.72 80.34 -15.57
C GLN A 195 -7.77 79.24 -15.77
N GLU A 196 -8.65 79.36 -16.75
CA GLU A 196 -9.65 78.33 -17.05
C GLU A 196 -8.99 77.04 -17.54
N SER A 197 -7.96 77.15 -18.38
CA SER A 197 -7.17 75.99 -18.84
C SER A 197 -6.39 75.33 -17.70
N TYR A 198 -5.85 76.14 -16.77
CA TYR A 198 -5.18 75.64 -15.58
C TYR A 198 -6.16 74.94 -14.63
N ALA A 199 -7.35 75.52 -14.42
CA ALA A 199 -8.40 74.91 -13.60
C ALA A 199 -8.79 73.53 -14.14
N ASN A 200 -8.98 73.40 -15.46
CA ASN A 200 -9.28 72.12 -16.10
C ASN A 200 -8.15 71.09 -15.93
N LEU A 201 -6.88 71.51 -16.03
CA LEU A 201 -5.74 70.62 -15.79
C LEU A 201 -5.64 70.16 -14.33
N VAL A 202 -5.94 71.06 -13.38
CA VAL A 202 -6.00 70.73 -11.96
C VAL A 202 -7.12 69.73 -11.68
N GLU A 203 -8.27 69.90 -12.32
CA GLU A 203 -9.39 68.97 -12.22
C GLU A 203 -9.06 67.60 -12.85
N MET A 204 -8.47 67.55 -14.04
CA MET A 204 -8.01 66.29 -14.64
C MET A 204 -6.97 65.59 -13.77
N ARG A 205 -6.06 66.36 -13.14
CA ARG A 205 -5.09 65.82 -12.18
C ARG A 205 -5.79 65.28 -10.93
N SER A 206 -6.79 65.99 -10.39
CA SER A 206 -7.52 65.53 -9.20
C SER A 206 -8.30 64.23 -9.51
N GLN A 207 -8.95 64.15 -10.68
CA GLN A 207 -9.63 62.96 -11.17
C GLN A 207 -8.66 61.78 -11.34
N ALA A 208 -7.51 61.99 -11.98
CA ALA A 208 -6.48 60.96 -12.12
C ALA A 208 -5.94 60.49 -10.75
N THR A 209 -5.78 61.40 -9.79
CA THR A 209 -5.37 61.00 -8.43
C THR A 209 -6.44 60.21 -7.69
N ALA A 210 -7.72 60.52 -7.90
CA ALA A 210 -8.84 59.77 -7.33
C ALA A 210 -8.92 58.35 -7.93
N GLN A 211 -8.79 58.21 -9.25
CA GLN A 211 -8.74 56.92 -9.93
C GLN A 211 -7.57 56.06 -9.44
N ARG A 212 -6.39 56.66 -9.26
CA ARG A 212 -5.23 55.95 -8.70
C ARG A 212 -5.51 55.42 -7.29
N LEU A 213 -6.18 56.20 -6.44
CA LEU A 213 -6.52 55.76 -5.09
C LEU A 213 -7.54 54.61 -5.11
N ALA A 214 -8.53 54.65 -5.99
CA ALA A 214 -9.49 53.56 -6.16
C ALA A 214 -8.80 52.26 -6.59
N LEU A 215 -7.90 52.30 -7.58
CA LEU A 215 -7.13 51.13 -8.02
C LEU A 215 -6.23 50.57 -6.90
N VAL A 216 -5.67 51.43 -6.04
CA VAL A 216 -4.89 50.99 -4.88
C VAL A 216 -5.77 50.24 -3.88
N GLN A 217 -6.99 50.72 -3.62
CA GLN A 217 -7.94 50.03 -2.73
C GLN A 217 -8.36 48.67 -3.31
N GLU A 218 -8.65 48.59 -4.61
CA GLU A 218 -8.96 47.33 -5.30
C GLU A 218 -7.80 46.33 -5.19
N LEU A 219 -6.55 46.78 -5.39
CA LEU A 219 -5.37 45.95 -5.22
C LEU A 219 -5.21 45.45 -3.78
N GLU A 220 -5.52 46.26 -2.78
CA GLU A 220 -5.51 45.84 -1.37
C GLU A 220 -6.56 44.77 -1.08
N VAL A 221 -7.75 44.89 -1.64
CA VAL A 221 -8.81 43.86 -1.52
C VAL A 221 -8.36 42.55 -2.18
N LEU A 222 -7.81 42.62 -3.41
CA LEU A 222 -7.31 41.44 -4.11
C LEU A 222 -6.14 40.78 -3.37
N ARG A 223 -5.26 41.58 -2.74
CA ARG A 223 -4.18 41.05 -1.88
C ARG A 223 -4.74 40.30 -0.67
N LYS A 224 -5.71 40.88 0.03
CA LYS A 224 -6.38 40.20 1.16
C LYS A 224 -7.02 38.89 0.70
N HIS A 225 -7.75 38.90 -0.41
CA HIS A 225 -8.39 37.70 -0.93
C HIS A 225 -7.38 36.60 -1.31
N ARG A 226 -6.25 36.98 -1.91
CA ARG A 226 -5.13 36.06 -2.17
C ARG A 226 -4.58 35.49 -0.86
N ASP A 227 -4.39 36.32 0.16
CA ASP A 227 -3.85 35.90 1.46
C ASP A 227 -4.81 34.95 2.18
N ASP A 228 -6.12 35.18 2.09
CA ASP A 228 -7.15 34.28 2.62
C ASP A 228 -7.16 32.93 1.90
N LEU A 229 -7.06 32.93 0.57
CA LEU A 229 -6.95 31.71 -0.24
C LEU A 229 -5.64 30.95 0.05
N GLN A 230 -4.53 31.66 0.21
CA GLN A 230 -3.24 31.07 0.58
C GLN A 230 -3.28 30.50 2.00
N GLY A 231 -3.86 31.20 2.97
CA GLY A 231 -4.02 30.71 4.34
C GLY A 231 -4.91 29.47 4.41
N SER A 232 -6.05 29.49 3.71
CA SER A 232 -6.99 28.36 3.69
C SER A 232 -6.42 27.13 2.99
N GLY A 233 -5.82 27.30 1.81
CA GLY A 233 -5.22 26.19 1.05
C GLY A 233 -3.95 25.63 1.70
N ARG A 234 -3.14 26.48 2.34
CA ARG A 234 -1.89 26.05 2.99
C ARG A 234 -2.16 25.35 4.31
N MET A 235 -3.10 25.83 5.14
CA MET A 235 -3.42 25.16 6.40
C MET A 235 -4.09 23.80 6.19
N THR A 236 -4.96 23.67 5.17
CA THR A 236 -5.60 22.38 4.85
C THR A 236 -4.61 21.36 4.30
N THR A 237 -3.69 21.77 3.43
CA THR A 237 -2.64 20.88 2.92
C THR A 237 -1.61 20.53 4.00
N GLN A 238 -1.21 21.48 4.85
CA GLN A 238 -0.30 21.24 5.96
C GLN A 238 -0.91 20.25 6.97
N ASN A 239 -2.17 20.46 7.39
CA ASN A 239 -2.86 19.54 8.29
C ASN A 239 -3.01 18.12 7.70
N GLN A 240 -3.24 18.01 6.38
CA GLN A 240 -3.29 16.70 5.72
C GLN A 240 -1.91 16.02 5.68
N MET A 241 -0.83 16.78 5.49
CA MET A 241 0.53 16.27 5.53
C MET A 241 0.92 15.84 6.94
N ASP A 242 0.55 16.62 7.95
CA ASP A 242 0.83 16.32 9.37
C ASP A 242 0.06 15.06 9.81
N ALA A 243 -1.23 14.95 9.44
CA ALA A 243 -2.02 13.74 9.72
C ALA A 243 -1.44 12.49 9.04
N ALA A 244 -1.00 12.59 7.78
CA ALA A 244 -0.35 11.49 7.08
C ALA A 244 1.01 11.12 7.69
N GLN A 245 1.74 12.09 8.25
CA GLN A 245 2.99 11.85 8.97
C GLN A 245 2.76 11.13 10.30
N GLU A 246 1.72 11.52 11.04
CA GLU A 246 1.32 10.88 12.29
C GLU A 246 0.88 9.43 12.05
N GLU A 247 0.03 9.18 11.04
CA GLU A 247 -0.37 7.82 10.63
C GLU A 247 0.82 6.95 10.25
N LEU A 248 1.83 7.52 9.58
CA LEU A 248 3.05 6.81 9.22
C LEU A 248 3.89 6.49 10.47
N GLN A 249 4.03 7.42 11.41
CA GLN A 249 4.73 7.18 12.68
C GLN A 249 4.05 6.08 13.51
N ASP A 250 2.72 6.08 13.57
CA ASP A 250 1.93 5.05 14.24
C ASP A 250 2.04 3.68 13.55
N ALA A 251 2.17 3.65 12.23
CA ALA A 251 2.41 2.41 11.49
C ALA A 251 3.81 1.85 11.77
N LEU A 252 4.83 2.72 11.82
CA LEU A 252 6.20 2.34 12.12
C LEU A 252 6.34 1.81 13.55
N SER A 253 5.78 2.51 14.55
CA SER A 253 5.84 2.06 15.95
C SER A 253 5.15 0.71 16.16
N ARG A 254 4.02 0.46 15.46
CA ARG A 254 3.36 -0.86 15.47
C ARG A 254 4.20 -1.95 14.80
N ALA A 255 4.92 -1.62 13.73
CA ALA A 255 5.82 -2.55 13.06
C ALA A 255 7.01 -2.92 13.96
N ASP A 256 7.59 -1.94 14.65
CA ASP A 256 8.69 -2.16 15.59
C ASP A 256 8.24 -3.05 16.76
N ALA A 257 7.08 -2.74 17.37
CA ALA A 257 6.51 -3.56 18.45
C ALA A 257 6.19 -5.01 18.00
N ALA A 258 5.71 -5.19 16.76
CA ALA A 258 5.51 -6.52 16.19
C ALA A 258 6.83 -7.26 15.95
N GLY A 259 7.88 -6.53 15.54
CA GLY A 259 9.25 -7.05 15.42
C GLY A 259 9.80 -7.54 16.76
N GLU A 260 9.70 -6.73 17.81
CA GLU A 260 10.12 -7.11 19.16
C GLU A 260 9.35 -8.34 19.67
N ALA A 261 8.04 -8.42 19.42
CA ALA A 261 7.22 -9.58 19.78
C ALA A 261 7.66 -10.85 19.03
N LEU A 262 7.97 -10.74 17.74
CA LEU A 262 8.51 -11.85 16.94
C LEU A 262 9.85 -12.31 17.48
N GLU A 263 10.77 -11.39 17.80
CA GLU A 263 12.06 -11.74 18.42
C GLU A 263 11.87 -12.48 19.75
N CYS A 264 10.92 -12.05 20.57
CA CYS A 264 10.59 -12.73 21.83
C CYS A 264 10.06 -14.16 21.59
N LEU A 265 9.20 -14.35 20.58
CA LEU A 265 8.69 -15.67 20.20
C LEU A 265 9.79 -16.58 19.65
N LEU A 266 10.71 -16.04 18.85
CA LEU A 266 11.84 -16.81 18.32
C LEU A 266 12.79 -17.24 19.45
N ARG A 267 13.04 -16.38 20.44
CA ARG A 267 13.83 -16.74 21.63
C ARG A 267 13.17 -17.86 22.43
N SER A 268 11.88 -17.73 22.74
CA SER A 268 11.17 -18.77 23.51
C SER A 268 11.06 -20.09 22.74
N HIS A 269 10.90 -20.04 21.41
CA HIS A 269 10.94 -21.21 20.55
C HIS A 269 12.31 -21.92 20.61
N ALA A 270 13.41 -21.16 20.56
CA ALA A 270 14.76 -21.71 20.71
C ALA A 270 14.97 -22.37 22.09
N ASP A 271 14.47 -21.74 23.17
CA ASP A 271 14.50 -22.31 24.52
C ASP A 271 13.74 -23.64 24.58
N VAL A 272 12.52 -23.70 24.04
CA VAL A 272 11.72 -24.94 23.96
C VAL A 272 12.45 -26.01 23.18
N ARG A 273 13.02 -25.68 22.01
CA ARG A 273 13.80 -26.62 21.20
C ARG A 273 14.98 -27.20 21.97
N SER A 274 15.77 -26.36 22.65
CA SER A 274 16.90 -26.82 23.46
C SER A 274 16.45 -27.69 24.65
N GLY A 275 15.31 -27.36 25.27
CA GLY A 275 14.70 -28.17 26.33
C GLY A 275 14.26 -29.55 25.82
N LEU A 276 13.68 -29.61 24.62
CA LEU A 276 13.34 -30.88 23.97
C LEU A 276 14.58 -31.69 23.61
N GLU A 277 15.62 -31.08 23.05
CA GLU A 277 16.91 -31.74 22.78
C GLU A 277 17.49 -32.38 24.06
N HIS A 278 17.42 -31.67 25.19
CA HIS A 278 17.83 -32.20 26.48
C HIS A 278 16.94 -33.36 26.98
N LEU A 279 15.61 -33.24 26.88
CA LEU A 279 14.69 -34.30 27.27
C LEU A 279 14.86 -35.56 26.41
N VAL A 280 15.07 -35.39 25.11
CA VAL A 280 15.39 -36.49 24.19
C VAL A 280 16.70 -37.18 24.59
N ALA A 281 17.73 -36.42 24.96
CA ALA A 281 18.99 -36.98 25.44
C ALA A 281 18.81 -37.78 26.75
N LEU A 282 17.98 -37.29 27.68
CA LEU A 282 17.69 -37.97 28.96
C LEU A 282 16.84 -39.24 28.79
N VAL A 283 15.95 -39.27 27.80
CA VAL A 283 15.01 -40.38 27.55
C VAL A 283 15.54 -41.39 26.52
N SER A 284 16.59 -41.04 25.77
CA SER A 284 17.34 -41.94 24.87
C SER A 284 17.73 -43.29 25.49
N PRO A 285 18.27 -43.38 26.73
CA PRO A 285 18.67 -44.65 27.34
C PRO A 285 17.51 -45.53 27.83
N LEU A 286 16.25 -45.09 27.77
CA LEU A 286 15.10 -45.86 28.23
C LEU A 286 14.64 -46.89 27.17
N PRO A 287 14.21 -48.10 27.58
CA PRO A 287 13.82 -49.17 26.67
C PRO A 287 12.58 -48.77 25.86
N LEU A 288 12.65 -48.94 24.54
CA LEU A 288 11.51 -48.68 23.66
C LEU A 288 10.41 -49.71 23.89
N PRO A 289 9.13 -49.30 23.96
CA PRO A 289 8.02 -50.24 23.98
C PRO A 289 8.00 -51.07 22.67
N PRO A 290 7.60 -52.36 22.73
CA PRO A 290 7.59 -53.23 21.55
C PRO A 290 6.61 -52.68 20.50
N GLY A 291 7.15 -52.12 19.42
CA GLY A 291 6.40 -51.49 18.31
C GLY A 291 6.60 -49.97 18.11
N GLY A 292 7.52 -49.31 18.83
CA GLY A 292 7.76 -47.86 18.69
C GLY A 292 8.43 -47.44 17.37
N GLN A 293 7.98 -46.30 16.80
CA GLN A 293 8.58 -45.67 15.62
C GLN A 293 10.03 -45.20 15.89
N PRO A 294 10.91 -45.17 14.86
CA PRO A 294 12.30 -44.72 15.00
C PRO A 294 12.35 -43.25 15.44
N ALA A 295 13.44 -42.87 16.11
CA ALA A 295 13.65 -41.51 16.59
C ALA A 295 13.51 -40.51 15.43
N VAL A 296 12.48 -39.68 15.48
CA VAL A 296 12.24 -38.63 14.49
C VAL A 296 13.25 -37.51 14.77
N PRO A 297 13.99 -37.03 13.74
CA PRO A 297 14.91 -35.91 13.91
C PRO A 297 14.14 -34.66 14.35
N LEU A 298 14.73 -33.88 15.27
CA LEU A 298 14.16 -32.62 15.76
C LEU A 298 14.21 -31.55 14.66
N GLU A 299 13.15 -31.48 13.86
CA GLU A 299 12.84 -30.40 12.93
C GLU A 299 11.68 -29.55 13.48
N GLU A 300 11.59 -28.27 13.07
CA GLU A 300 10.60 -27.31 13.63
C GLU A 300 9.15 -27.79 13.51
N GLU A 301 8.83 -28.54 12.46
CA GLU A 301 7.48 -29.09 12.22
C GLU A 301 7.20 -30.36 13.04
N THR A 302 8.25 -31.03 13.53
CA THR A 302 8.17 -32.35 14.18
C THR A 302 8.33 -32.29 15.70
N MET A 303 8.48 -31.09 16.29
CA MET A 303 8.65 -30.90 17.74
C MET A 303 7.48 -31.51 18.56
N GLY A 304 6.25 -31.47 18.03
CA GLY A 304 5.08 -32.10 18.65
C GLY A 304 5.15 -33.63 18.65
N ASP A 305 5.63 -34.23 17.54
CA ASP A 305 5.78 -35.68 17.42
C ASP A 305 6.91 -36.21 18.32
N VAL A 306 7.99 -35.43 18.45
CA VAL A 306 9.10 -35.74 19.37
C VAL A 306 8.62 -35.70 20.82
N LEU A 307 7.80 -34.73 21.21
CA LEU A 307 7.16 -34.69 22.54
C LEU A 307 6.28 -35.92 22.81
N ALA A 308 5.45 -36.32 21.84
CA ALA A 308 4.61 -37.51 21.96
C ALA A 308 5.44 -38.79 22.12
N GLN A 309 6.58 -38.89 21.43
CA GLN A 309 7.53 -40.01 21.59
C GLN A 309 8.21 -40.01 22.97
N ILE A 310 8.59 -38.85 23.49
CA ILE A 310 9.13 -38.71 24.85
C ILE A 310 8.10 -39.21 25.87
N GLU A 311 6.85 -38.76 25.75
CA GLU A 311 5.77 -39.18 26.64
C GLU A 311 5.54 -40.70 26.58
N GLN A 312 5.48 -41.27 25.37
CA GLN A 312 5.29 -42.71 25.19
C GLN A 312 6.42 -43.54 25.81
N ARG A 313 7.67 -43.06 25.73
CA ARG A 313 8.83 -43.70 26.35
C ARG A 313 8.81 -43.58 27.88
N LEU A 314 8.45 -42.42 28.43
CA LEU A 314 8.30 -42.24 29.88
C LEU A 314 7.18 -43.09 30.46
N VAL A 315 6.03 -43.18 29.78
CA VAL A 315 4.92 -44.07 30.15
C VAL A 315 5.34 -45.54 30.08
N GLY A 316 6.12 -45.92 29.07
CA GLY A 316 6.72 -47.25 28.97
C GLY A 316 7.63 -47.57 30.16
N ALA A 317 8.56 -46.67 30.48
CA ALA A 317 9.45 -46.81 31.63
C ALA A 317 8.69 -46.91 32.95
N TYR A 318 7.66 -46.08 33.15
CA TYR A 318 6.81 -46.13 34.35
C TYR A 318 6.11 -47.49 34.50
N LYS A 319 5.60 -48.07 33.41
CA LYS A 319 4.99 -49.42 33.43
C LYS A 319 5.99 -50.50 33.83
N VAL A 320 7.24 -50.41 33.37
CA VAL A 320 8.32 -51.33 33.77
C VAL A 320 8.62 -51.19 35.26
N ILE A 321 8.77 -49.95 35.74
CA ILE A 321 9.03 -49.68 37.16
C ILE A 321 7.87 -50.17 38.05
N ALA A 322 6.62 -49.93 37.64
CA ALA A 322 5.44 -50.38 38.37
C ALA A 322 5.26 -51.92 38.38
N ALA A 323 5.90 -52.63 37.45
CA ALA A 323 5.89 -54.09 37.40
C ALA A 323 6.99 -54.74 38.26
N LEU A 324 8.03 -53.99 38.66
CA LEU A 324 9.15 -54.50 39.47
C LEU A 324 8.70 -55.13 40.80
N PRO A 325 7.79 -54.54 41.61
CA PRO A 325 7.36 -55.14 42.87
C PRO A 325 6.73 -56.52 42.69
N LYS A 326 5.87 -56.68 41.67
CA LYS A 326 5.23 -57.97 41.35
C LYS A 326 6.25 -59.02 40.90
N ALA A 327 7.29 -58.59 40.19
CA ALA A 327 8.38 -59.47 39.77
C ALA A 327 9.25 -59.90 40.97
N VAL A 328 9.47 -59.01 41.94
CA VAL A 328 10.15 -59.32 43.20
C VAL A 328 9.35 -60.33 44.01
N ASP A 329 8.04 -60.10 44.19
CA ASP A 329 7.15 -61.04 44.89
C ASP A 329 7.14 -62.44 44.22
N MET A 330 7.12 -62.48 42.87
CA MET A 330 7.23 -63.72 42.11
C MET A 330 8.56 -64.43 42.35
N LEU A 331 9.69 -63.71 42.33
CA LEU A 331 11.01 -64.27 42.56
C LEU A 331 11.17 -64.78 44.00
N GLU A 332 10.65 -64.05 44.99
CA GLU A 332 10.60 -64.51 46.38
C GLU A 332 9.76 -65.79 46.53
N SER A 333 8.62 -65.88 45.83
CA SER A 333 7.80 -67.09 45.80
C SER A 333 8.54 -68.28 45.16
N MET A 334 9.25 -68.05 44.05
CA MET A 334 10.03 -69.08 43.37
C MET A 334 11.20 -69.56 44.24
N TYR A 335 11.88 -68.63 44.91
CA TYR A 335 12.98 -68.94 45.83
C TYR A 335 12.48 -69.72 47.06
N ALA A 336 11.29 -69.39 47.58
CA ALA A 336 10.65 -70.14 48.66
C ALA A 336 10.30 -71.58 48.24
N SER A 337 9.81 -71.77 47.01
CA SER A 337 9.52 -73.11 46.47
C SER A 337 10.77 -73.95 46.15
N LEU A 338 11.91 -73.33 45.88
CA LEU A 338 13.20 -74.03 45.70
C LEU A 338 13.88 -74.40 47.03
N ARG A 339 13.39 -73.85 48.15
CA ARG A 339 13.94 -74.07 49.50
C ARG A 339 13.21 -75.17 50.28
N GLN A 340 12.03 -75.60 49.82
CA GLN A 340 11.28 -76.76 50.33
C GLN A 340 11.72 -78.03 49.60
#